data_AF-A0A2H0YAQ8-F1
#
_entry.id   AF-A0A2H0YAQ8-F1
#
_cell.length_a   1.000
_cell.length_b   1.000
_cell.length_c   1.000
_cell.angle_alpha   90.00
_cell.angle_beta   90.00
_cell.angle_gamma   90.00
#
_symmetry.space_group_name_H-M   'P 1'
#
loop_
_entity.id
_entity.type
_entity.pdbx_description
1 polymer ?
#
loop_
_entity_poly.entity_id
_entity_poly.type
_entity_poly.pdbx_seq_one_letter_code
_entity_poly.pdbx_strand_id
1 'polypeptide(L)'
;MSLQKFKEKNGYDIENYWLPRVTSITDVVFKPGLLRYYAQQPNFAAAQETLNHAANWGTITHGAVEKFLIGEECEIDPMIIPSIQAFKKWKKEYRAKILDIQNDIEKKVYDLEDRYAGTLDALVEIKGVLGVLDIKTGSGIWDEYSLQLAAYMNAYNKSVPQKRMAKTRWILRLDQFEECKFCGAKKREKGGKVIIRGGKLHCYHKFSPPRGEFEFKELKDFDHDIDGFIGAKRLWEWYNKSQLKQIENYPKTKIIQSLL
;
A
#
# COMPACT_ATOMS: atom_id res chain seq x y z
N MET A 1 7.05 -8.53 -23.19
CA MET A 1 7.29 -7.19 -22.58
C MET A 1 8.73 -6.81 -22.85
N SER A 2 9.01 -5.58 -23.28
CA SER A 2 10.39 -5.12 -23.50
C SER A 2 11.14 -4.98 -22.17
N LEU A 3 12.47 -5.05 -22.21
CA LEU A 3 13.33 -4.87 -21.03
C LEU A 3 13.09 -3.51 -20.37
N GLN A 4 12.97 -2.45 -21.16
CA GLN A 4 12.70 -1.10 -20.66
C GLN A 4 11.36 -1.05 -19.88
N LYS A 5 10.29 -1.60 -20.45
CA LYS A 5 8.99 -1.67 -19.79
C LYS A 5 9.02 -2.55 -18.53
N PHE A 6 9.84 -3.61 -18.52
CA PHE A 6 10.09 -4.41 -17.32
C PHE A 6 10.78 -3.57 -16.23
N LYS A 7 11.85 -2.84 -16.56
CA LYS A 7 12.60 -2.00 -15.63
C LYS A 7 11.71 -0.92 -15.00
N GLU A 8 10.98 -0.18 -15.84
CA GLU A 8 10.09 0.90 -15.41
C GLU A 8 8.99 0.40 -14.46
N LYS A 9 8.36 -0.72 -14.81
CA LYS A 9 7.28 -1.31 -14.00
C LYS A 9 7.78 -1.87 -12.67
N ASN A 10 8.96 -2.51 -12.68
CA ASN A 10 9.35 -3.40 -11.58
C ASN A 10 10.50 -2.90 -10.72
N GLY A 11 11.12 -1.75 -11.02
CA GLY A 11 12.26 -1.28 -10.23
C GLY A 11 12.49 0.21 -10.29
N TYR A 12 13.59 0.61 -9.67
CA TYR A 12 14.16 1.94 -9.70
C TYR A 12 15.65 1.82 -10.03
N ASP A 13 16.17 2.76 -10.82
CA ASP A 13 17.62 2.99 -10.88
C ASP A 13 17.99 3.89 -9.68
N ILE A 14 18.82 3.36 -8.77
CA ILE A 14 19.29 4.01 -7.54
C ILE A 14 20.80 3.87 -7.50
N GLU A 15 21.49 5.01 -7.44
CA GLU A 15 22.95 5.09 -7.58
C GLU A 15 23.39 4.37 -8.87
N ASN A 16 24.19 3.31 -8.75
CA ASN A 16 24.68 2.51 -9.87
C ASN A 16 23.97 1.17 -10.01
N TYR A 17 22.83 0.96 -9.34
CA TYR A 17 22.09 -0.29 -9.33
C TYR A 17 20.65 -0.13 -9.79
N TRP A 18 20.14 -1.13 -10.50
CA TRP A 18 18.70 -1.28 -10.67
C TRP A 18 18.17 -2.19 -9.56
N LEU A 19 17.23 -1.70 -8.76
CA LEU A 19 16.66 -2.40 -7.61
C LEU A 19 15.16 -2.67 -7.82
N PRO A 20 14.69 -3.92 -7.62
CA PRO A 20 13.28 -4.26 -7.73
C PRO A 20 12.44 -3.56 -6.66
N ARG A 21 11.20 -3.18 -7.03
CA ARG A 21 10.24 -2.53 -6.15
C ARG A 21 9.70 -3.53 -5.13
N VAL A 22 9.57 -3.10 -3.88
CA VAL A 22 8.89 -3.87 -2.83
C VAL A 22 7.51 -4.33 -3.30
N THR A 23 6.71 -3.46 -3.91
CA THR A 23 5.36 -3.81 -4.41
C THR A 23 5.40 -4.89 -5.48
N SER A 24 6.33 -4.80 -6.43
CA SER A 24 6.54 -5.82 -7.46
C SER A 24 6.97 -7.17 -6.87
N ILE A 25 7.81 -7.14 -5.83
CA ILE A 25 8.19 -8.35 -5.09
C ILE A 25 6.98 -8.95 -4.39
N THR A 26 6.20 -8.17 -3.66
CA THR A 26 5.03 -8.68 -2.93
C THR A 26 3.92 -9.20 -3.83
N ASP A 27 3.92 -8.86 -5.13
CA ASP A 27 2.92 -9.36 -6.08
C ASP A 27 3.01 -10.87 -6.37
N VAL A 28 4.14 -11.54 -6.03
CA VAL A 28 4.19 -13.01 -6.11
C VAL A 28 3.48 -13.71 -4.96
N VAL A 29 3.17 -12.97 -3.89
CA VAL A 29 2.44 -13.52 -2.75
C VAL A 29 1.01 -13.77 -3.18
N PHE A 30 0.52 -14.97 -2.92
CA PHE A 30 -0.83 -15.38 -3.28
C PHE A 30 -1.87 -14.50 -2.56
N LYS A 31 -2.89 -14.03 -3.30
CA LYS A 31 -3.95 -13.14 -2.80
C LYS A 31 -5.31 -13.86 -2.85
N PRO A 32 -5.65 -14.75 -1.88
CA PRO A 32 -6.89 -15.54 -1.91
C PRO A 32 -8.16 -14.68 -2.02
N GLY A 33 -8.16 -13.48 -1.43
CA GLY A 33 -9.28 -12.55 -1.49
C GLY A 33 -9.67 -12.14 -2.93
N LEU A 34 -8.72 -12.16 -3.86
CA LEU A 34 -8.98 -11.87 -5.27
C LEU A 34 -9.70 -13.02 -5.99
N LEU A 35 -9.53 -14.27 -5.57
CA LEU A 35 -10.21 -15.41 -6.21
C LEU A 35 -11.73 -15.28 -6.14
N ARG A 36 -12.26 -15.00 -4.94
CA ARG A 36 -13.70 -14.78 -4.75
C ARG A 36 -14.18 -13.58 -5.55
N TYR A 37 -13.37 -12.52 -5.63
CA TYR A 37 -13.70 -11.35 -6.42
C TYR A 37 -13.83 -11.68 -7.91
N TYR A 38 -12.84 -12.35 -8.50
CA TYR A 38 -12.86 -12.75 -9.92
C TYR A 38 -14.02 -13.71 -10.23
N ALA A 39 -14.31 -14.67 -9.35
CA ALA A 39 -15.43 -15.59 -9.51
C ALA A 39 -16.81 -14.89 -9.52
N GLN A 40 -16.90 -13.68 -8.95
CA GLN A 40 -18.12 -12.87 -8.92
C GLN A 40 -18.21 -11.87 -10.09
N GLN A 41 -17.23 -11.86 -11.01
CA GLN A 41 -17.26 -10.94 -12.16
C GLN A 41 -17.79 -11.63 -13.41
N PRO A 42 -18.45 -10.90 -14.32
CA PRO A 42 -18.94 -11.46 -15.58
C PRO A 42 -17.83 -12.08 -16.43
N ASN A 43 -16.65 -11.47 -16.42
CA ASN A 43 -15.45 -11.94 -17.08
C ASN A 43 -14.20 -11.22 -16.52
N PHE A 44 -13.02 -11.66 -16.97
CA PHE A 44 -11.73 -11.11 -16.52
C PHE A 44 -11.55 -9.63 -16.90
N ALA A 45 -12.01 -9.21 -18.08
CA ALA A 45 -11.86 -7.82 -18.53
C ALA A 45 -12.66 -6.85 -17.64
N ALA A 46 -13.93 -7.17 -17.35
CA ALA A 46 -14.77 -6.41 -16.43
C ALA A 46 -14.18 -6.37 -15.01
N ALA A 47 -13.56 -7.48 -14.57
CA ALA A 47 -12.85 -7.53 -13.30
C ALA A 47 -11.65 -6.58 -13.27
N GLN A 48 -10.87 -6.53 -14.35
CA GLN A 48 -9.70 -5.68 -14.47
C GLN A 48 -10.08 -4.19 -14.54
N GLU A 49 -11.13 -3.85 -15.29
CA GLU A 49 -11.67 -2.48 -15.37
C GLU A 49 -12.11 -1.99 -13.99
N THR A 50 -12.88 -2.80 -13.25
CA THR A 50 -13.30 -2.47 -11.89
C THR A 50 -12.10 -2.28 -10.93
N LEU A 51 -11.06 -3.12 -11.04
CA LEU A 51 -9.84 -2.96 -10.25
C LEU A 51 -9.08 -1.68 -10.60
N ASN A 52 -9.04 -1.30 -11.89
CA ASN A 52 -8.39 -0.07 -12.33
C ASN A 52 -9.13 1.17 -11.81
N HIS A 53 -10.46 1.18 -11.83
CA HIS A 53 -11.23 2.28 -11.23
C HIS A 53 -11.04 2.37 -9.71
N ALA A 54 -10.98 1.22 -9.01
CA ALA A 54 -10.67 1.18 -7.59
C ALA A 54 -9.24 1.66 -7.30
N ALA A 55 -8.28 1.37 -8.18
CA ALA A 55 -6.92 1.89 -8.06
C ALA A 55 -6.87 3.41 -8.24
N ASN A 56 -7.60 3.96 -9.22
CA ASN A 56 -7.70 5.41 -9.42
C ASN A 56 -8.29 6.13 -8.19
N TRP A 57 -9.34 5.56 -7.59
CA TRP A 57 -9.87 6.04 -6.30
C TRP A 57 -8.77 6.12 -5.23
N GLY A 58 -7.97 5.06 -5.14
CA GLY A 58 -6.86 4.97 -4.21
C GLY A 58 -5.84 6.08 -4.43
N THR A 59 -5.41 6.30 -5.67
CA THR A 59 -4.48 7.36 -6.06
C THR A 59 -4.99 8.75 -5.67
N ILE A 60 -6.26 9.07 -5.97
CA ILE A 60 -6.86 10.38 -5.63
C ILE A 60 -6.91 10.57 -4.11
N THR A 61 -7.37 9.55 -3.38
CA THR A 61 -7.48 9.63 -1.91
C THR A 61 -6.11 9.77 -1.26
N HIS A 62 -5.14 8.98 -1.71
CA HIS A 62 -3.79 8.95 -1.16
C HIS A 62 -3.06 10.27 -1.43
N GLY A 63 -3.07 10.76 -2.67
CA GLY A 63 -2.50 12.08 -2.99
C GLY A 63 -3.17 13.26 -2.27
N ALA A 64 -4.47 13.17 -1.98
CA ALA A 64 -5.12 14.17 -1.13
C ALA A 64 -4.62 14.11 0.33
N VAL A 65 -4.42 12.90 0.89
CA VAL A 65 -3.87 12.73 2.24
C VAL A 65 -2.43 13.24 2.33
N GLU A 66 -1.59 12.97 1.32
CA GLU A 66 -0.23 13.51 1.24
C GLU A 66 -0.23 15.03 1.34
N LYS A 67 -1.05 15.72 0.52
CA LYS A 67 -1.20 17.18 0.57
C LYS A 67 -1.63 17.68 1.96
N PHE A 68 -2.54 16.95 2.63
CA PHE A 68 -2.92 17.26 4.01
C PHE A 68 -1.80 17.04 5.04
N LEU A 69 -0.90 16.10 4.81
CA LEU A 69 0.23 15.83 5.70
C LEU A 69 1.30 16.93 5.57
N ILE A 70 1.57 17.42 4.36
CA ILE A 70 2.51 18.53 4.11
C ILE A 70 1.95 19.92 4.46
N GLY A 71 0.65 20.01 4.77
CA GLY A 71 0.00 21.27 5.15
C GLY A 71 -0.38 22.16 3.96
N GLU A 72 -0.40 21.60 2.75
CA GLU A 72 -0.88 22.30 1.57
C GLU A 72 -2.40 22.39 1.54
N GLU A 73 -2.91 23.53 1.07
CA GLU A 73 -4.31 23.64 0.69
C GLU A 73 -4.54 22.87 -0.61
N CYS A 74 -5.51 21.95 -0.61
CA CYS A 74 -5.90 21.23 -1.80
C CYS A 74 -7.42 21.23 -1.96
N GLU A 75 -7.86 21.46 -3.20
CA GLU A 75 -9.25 21.18 -3.56
C GLU A 75 -9.46 19.66 -3.44
N ILE A 76 -10.34 19.28 -2.52
CA ILE A 76 -10.68 17.88 -2.29
C ILE A 76 -11.80 17.51 -3.26
N ASP A 77 -11.60 16.45 -4.04
CA ASP A 77 -12.68 15.87 -4.82
C ASP A 77 -13.88 15.55 -3.88
N PRO A 78 -15.08 16.09 -4.14
CA PRO A 78 -16.27 15.85 -3.31
C PRO A 78 -16.52 14.38 -3.01
N MET A 79 -16.13 13.50 -3.94
CA MET A 79 -16.28 12.06 -3.85
C MET A 79 -15.49 11.46 -2.68
N ILE A 80 -14.33 12.02 -2.30
CA ILE A 80 -13.46 11.47 -1.25
C ILE A 80 -13.54 12.23 0.08
N ILE A 81 -14.32 13.31 0.16
CA ILE A 81 -14.47 14.14 1.38
C ILE A 81 -14.70 13.29 2.64
N PRO A 82 -15.60 12.28 2.65
CA PRO A 82 -15.80 11.46 3.85
C PRO A 82 -14.53 10.71 4.27
N SER A 83 -13.77 10.16 3.33
CA SER A 83 -12.50 9.47 3.59
C SER A 83 -11.46 10.44 4.18
N ILE A 84 -11.38 11.68 3.67
CA ILE A 84 -10.49 12.71 4.21
C ILE A 84 -10.91 13.17 5.62
N GLN A 85 -12.22 13.25 5.89
CA GLN A 85 -12.70 13.54 7.24
C GLN A 85 -12.32 12.42 8.23
N ALA A 86 -12.39 11.15 7.81
CA ALA A 86 -11.90 10.03 8.60
C ALA A 86 -10.40 10.13 8.88
N PHE A 87 -9.59 10.50 7.88
CA PHE A 87 -8.16 10.77 8.05
C PHE A 87 -7.89 11.90 9.06
N LYS A 88 -8.57 13.05 8.92
CA LYS A 88 -8.44 14.18 9.86
C LYS A 88 -8.83 13.79 11.28
N LYS A 89 -9.89 12.98 11.42
CA LYS A 89 -10.30 12.41 12.72
C LYS A 89 -9.19 11.53 13.30
N TRP A 90 -8.66 10.59 12.52
CA TRP A 90 -7.57 9.71 12.95
C TRP A 90 -6.34 10.52 13.40
N LYS A 91 -5.88 11.49 12.60
CA LYS A 91 -4.72 12.34 12.93
C LYS A 91 -4.91 13.05 14.28
N LYS A 92 -6.11 13.58 14.53
CA LYS A 92 -6.47 14.24 15.79
C LYS A 92 -6.53 13.24 16.96
N GLU A 93 -7.18 12.09 16.77
CA GLU A 93 -7.39 11.07 17.79
C GLU A 93 -6.06 10.46 18.28
N TYR A 94 -5.16 10.13 17.35
CA TYR A 94 -3.86 9.53 17.64
C TYR A 94 -2.76 10.55 17.89
N ARG A 95 -3.06 11.85 17.73
CA ARG A 95 -2.10 12.96 17.78
C ARG A 95 -0.87 12.68 16.90
N ALA A 96 -1.11 12.14 15.71
CA ALA A 96 -0.07 11.74 14.79
C ALA A 96 0.68 12.97 14.25
N LYS A 97 2.01 12.94 14.33
CA LYS A 97 2.90 14.01 13.89
C LYS A 97 3.85 13.54 12.81
N ILE A 98 4.11 14.39 11.83
CA ILE A 98 5.24 14.22 10.91
C ILE A 98 6.38 15.05 11.48
N LEU A 99 7.54 14.44 11.71
CA LEU A 99 8.68 15.11 12.31
C LEU A 99 9.45 15.96 11.30
N ASP A 100 9.59 15.46 10.07
CA ASP A 100 10.22 16.17 8.96
C ASP A 100 9.33 16.12 7.72
N ILE A 101 8.48 17.14 7.54
CA ILE A 101 7.48 17.20 6.45
C ILE A 101 8.12 17.03 5.06
N GLN A 102 9.37 17.46 4.86
CA GLN A 102 10.02 17.40 3.56
C GLN A 102 10.59 16.01 3.25
N ASN A 103 10.98 15.25 4.28
CA ASN A 103 11.73 14.00 4.10
C ASN A 103 11.01 12.74 4.60
N ASP A 104 9.88 12.89 5.30
CA ASP A 104 9.14 11.80 5.95
C ASP A 104 7.83 11.45 5.22
N ILE A 105 7.55 12.01 4.03
CA ILE A 105 6.37 11.71 3.20
C ILE A 105 6.83 11.29 1.81
N GLU A 106 6.20 10.27 1.22
CA GLU A 106 6.60 9.68 -0.08
C GLU A 106 8.10 9.38 -0.16
N LYS A 107 8.65 8.88 0.94
CA LYS A 107 10.10 8.72 1.11
C LYS A 107 10.58 7.49 0.35
N LYS A 108 11.49 7.68 -0.59
CA LYS A 108 12.23 6.58 -1.22
C LYS A 108 13.20 5.95 -0.22
N VAL A 109 13.13 4.64 -0.09
CA VAL A 109 14.01 3.81 0.76
C VAL A 109 14.56 2.65 -0.04
N TYR A 110 15.76 2.20 0.29
CA TYR A 110 16.41 1.10 -0.40
C TYR A 110 17.37 0.35 0.50
N ASP A 111 17.58 -0.92 0.16
CA ASP A 111 18.55 -1.80 0.81
C ASP A 111 19.50 -2.33 -0.27
N LEU A 112 20.77 -1.94 -0.21
CA LEU A 112 21.79 -2.37 -1.17
C LEU A 112 22.30 -3.80 -0.90
N GLU A 113 22.21 -4.26 0.34
CA GLU A 113 22.63 -5.61 0.74
C GLU A 113 21.61 -6.63 0.24
N ASP A 114 20.34 -6.40 0.58
CA ASP A 114 19.23 -7.27 0.20
C ASP A 114 18.64 -6.93 -1.18
N ARG A 115 19.08 -5.81 -1.78
CA ARG A 115 18.87 -5.38 -3.18
C ARG A 115 17.41 -5.19 -3.55
N TYR A 116 16.74 -4.28 -2.87
CA TYR A 116 15.39 -3.85 -3.19
C TYR A 116 15.19 -2.38 -2.85
N ALA A 117 14.14 -1.77 -3.38
CA ALA A 117 13.79 -0.40 -3.10
C ALA A 117 12.28 -0.18 -3.09
N GLY A 118 11.84 0.91 -2.50
CA GLY A 118 10.44 1.27 -2.45
C GLY A 118 10.20 2.70 -2.02
N THR A 119 8.93 3.07 -1.97
CA THR A 119 8.47 4.35 -1.44
C THR A 119 7.51 4.05 -0.31
N LEU A 120 7.81 4.54 0.89
CA LEU A 120 6.88 4.53 2.00
C LEU A 120 6.02 5.78 1.95
N ASP A 121 4.77 5.67 2.42
CA ASP A 121 3.82 6.78 2.39
C ASP A 121 4.20 7.86 3.40
N ALA A 122 4.43 7.48 4.67
CA ALA A 122 4.87 8.42 5.68
C ALA A 122 5.66 7.78 6.86
N LEU A 123 6.54 8.56 7.47
CA LEU A 123 7.02 8.33 8.84
C LEU A 123 6.20 9.19 9.80
N VAL A 124 5.55 8.55 10.76
CA VAL A 124 4.70 9.24 11.75
C VAL A 124 5.20 8.96 13.16
N GLU A 125 5.14 9.99 14.00
CA GLU A 125 5.28 9.86 15.45
C GLU A 125 3.88 9.80 16.08
N ILE A 126 3.62 8.74 16.84
CA ILE A 126 2.39 8.56 17.62
C ILE A 126 2.81 8.23 19.06
N LYS A 127 2.36 9.06 20.01
CA LYS A 127 2.71 8.92 21.44
C LYS A 127 4.22 8.76 21.70
N GLY A 128 5.06 9.48 20.94
CA GLY A 128 6.52 9.45 21.06
C GLY A 128 7.21 8.25 20.40
N VAL A 129 6.45 7.36 19.73
CA VAL A 129 7.01 6.24 18.97
C VAL A 129 7.00 6.62 17.49
N LEU A 130 8.17 6.57 16.85
CA LEU A 130 8.30 6.74 15.41
C LEU A 130 8.03 5.40 14.71
N GLY A 131 7.23 5.43 13.64
CA GLY A 131 6.93 4.23 12.85
C GLY A 131 6.61 4.55 11.40
N VAL A 132 6.72 3.52 10.57
CA VAL A 132 6.36 3.58 9.15
C VAL A 132 4.85 3.44 9.04
N LEU A 133 4.20 4.39 8.38
CA LEU A 133 2.78 4.39 8.07
C LEU A 133 2.58 4.09 6.58
N ASP A 134 1.61 3.24 6.30
CA ASP A 134 1.08 3.02 4.95
C ASP A 134 -0.44 3.21 4.97
N ILE A 135 -0.94 3.93 3.97
CA ILE A 135 -2.33 4.34 3.83
C ILE A 135 -2.99 3.46 2.78
N LYS A 136 -4.01 2.71 3.18
CA LYS A 136 -4.76 1.82 2.29
C LYS A 136 -6.18 2.32 2.09
N THR A 137 -6.68 2.21 0.86
CA THR A 137 -8.10 2.50 0.54
C THR A 137 -8.86 1.24 0.13
N GLY A 138 -8.24 0.08 0.31
CA GLY A 138 -8.78 -1.22 -0.02
C GLY A 138 -10.01 -1.61 0.79
N SER A 139 -10.60 -2.75 0.45
CA SER A 139 -11.76 -3.34 1.14
C SER A 139 -11.43 -3.91 2.53
N GLY A 140 -10.15 -3.99 2.90
CA GLY A 140 -9.69 -4.52 4.18
C GLY A 140 -8.17 -4.34 4.32
N ILE A 141 -7.64 -4.78 5.46
CA ILE A 141 -6.21 -4.93 5.72
C ILE A 141 -5.84 -6.37 5.42
N TRP A 142 -4.86 -6.57 4.53
CA TRP A 142 -4.43 -7.89 4.07
C TRP A 142 -3.03 -8.23 4.60
N ASP A 143 -2.74 -9.52 4.72
CA ASP A 143 -1.51 -10.00 5.35
C ASP A 143 -0.26 -9.60 4.55
N GLU A 144 -0.32 -9.53 3.21
CA GLU A 144 0.81 -9.12 2.39
C GLU A 144 1.29 -7.69 2.65
N TYR A 145 0.45 -6.84 3.27
CA TYR A 145 0.85 -5.50 3.66
C TYR A 145 1.93 -5.53 4.76
N SER A 146 1.97 -6.57 5.61
CA SER A 146 3.00 -6.68 6.64
C SER A 146 4.39 -6.87 6.06
N LEU A 147 4.50 -7.68 5.00
CA LEU A 147 5.75 -7.90 4.25
C LEU A 147 6.25 -6.60 3.62
N GLN A 148 5.34 -5.83 3.00
CA GLN A 148 5.67 -4.54 2.38
C GLN A 148 6.24 -3.57 3.44
N LEU A 149 5.57 -3.41 4.59
CA LEU A 149 6.01 -2.48 5.62
C LEU A 149 7.27 -2.97 6.35
N ALA A 150 7.48 -4.29 6.47
CA ALA A 150 8.74 -4.85 6.98
C ALA A 150 9.92 -4.42 6.10
N ALA A 151 9.78 -4.59 4.78
CA ALA A 151 10.80 -4.21 3.82
C ALA A 151 11.13 -2.71 3.89
N TYR A 152 10.11 -1.86 3.97
CA TYR A 152 10.28 -0.41 4.10
C TYR A 152 10.97 -0.02 5.41
N MET A 153 10.52 -0.55 6.53
CA MET A 153 11.12 -0.27 7.84
C MET A 153 12.58 -0.74 7.90
N ASN A 154 12.90 -1.92 7.36
CA ASN A 154 14.27 -2.43 7.28
C ASN A 154 15.17 -1.49 6.45
N ALA A 155 14.75 -1.17 5.21
CA ALA A 155 15.50 -0.27 4.33
C ALA A 155 15.67 1.14 4.90
N TYR A 156 14.61 1.69 5.51
CA TYR A 156 14.68 2.98 6.21
C TYR A 156 15.70 2.94 7.35
N ASN A 157 15.59 1.94 8.25
CA ASN A 157 16.42 1.85 9.44
C ASN A 157 17.92 1.65 9.12
N LYS A 158 18.25 0.99 8.00
CA LYS A 158 19.65 0.86 7.54
C LYS A 158 20.27 2.17 7.06
N SER A 159 19.46 3.16 6.66
CA SER A 159 19.93 4.44 6.09
C SER A 159 19.88 5.63 7.06
N VAL A 160 19.48 5.40 8.31
CA VAL A 160 19.30 6.47 9.31
C VAL A 160 20.05 6.18 10.61
N PRO A 161 20.43 7.23 11.38
CA PRO A 161 21.03 7.03 12.70
C PRO A 161 20.03 6.41 13.69
N GLN A 162 20.54 5.73 14.71
CA GLN A 162 19.75 5.00 15.72
C GLN A 162 18.59 5.81 16.33
N LYS A 163 18.80 7.11 16.58
CA LYS A 163 17.80 8.04 17.12
C LYS A 163 16.59 8.29 16.20
N ARG A 164 16.72 7.99 14.91
CA ARG A 164 15.69 8.15 13.88
C ARG A 164 15.14 6.82 13.38
N MET A 165 15.59 5.69 13.93
CA MET A 165 15.03 4.40 13.54
C MET A 165 13.55 4.32 13.91
N ALA A 166 12.73 3.92 12.93
CA ALA A 166 11.36 3.51 13.18
C ALA A 166 11.37 2.29 14.10
N LYS A 167 10.41 2.24 15.03
CA LYS A 167 10.26 1.18 16.03
C LYS A 167 9.06 0.29 15.78
N THR A 168 8.14 0.72 14.92
CA THR A 168 6.91 0.01 14.61
C THR A 168 6.40 0.36 13.22
N ARG A 169 5.36 -0.34 12.80
CA ARG A 169 4.73 -0.27 11.48
C ARG A 169 3.23 -0.20 11.66
N TRP A 170 2.59 0.71 10.93
CA TRP A 170 1.16 0.91 11.00
C TRP A 170 0.51 0.93 9.62
N ILE A 171 -0.68 0.35 9.56
CA ILE A 171 -1.58 0.50 8.43
C ILE A 171 -2.73 1.40 8.87
N LEU A 172 -2.98 2.45 8.09
CA LEU A 172 -4.20 3.24 8.17
C LEU A 172 -5.06 2.93 6.95
N ARG A 173 -6.09 2.13 7.14
CA ARG A 173 -7.11 1.94 6.11
C ARG A 173 -8.14 3.05 6.20
N LEU A 174 -8.40 3.74 5.09
CA LEU A 174 -9.45 4.74 4.92
C LEU A 174 -10.52 4.21 3.98
N ASP A 175 -11.78 4.33 4.39
CA ASP A 175 -12.91 3.96 3.55
C ASP A 175 -14.10 4.88 3.78
N GLN A 176 -15.12 4.72 2.95
CA GLN A 176 -16.39 5.39 3.13
C GLN A 176 -17.55 4.51 2.69
N PHE A 177 -18.68 4.70 3.37
CA PHE A 177 -19.91 3.97 3.10
C PHE A 177 -21.12 4.82 3.45
N GLU A 178 -22.24 4.50 2.83
CA GLU A 178 -23.55 4.95 3.27
C GLU A 178 -24.20 3.84 4.10
N GLU A 179 -24.92 4.20 5.15
CA GLU A 179 -25.55 3.23 6.03
C GLU A 179 -27.07 3.30 5.91
N CYS A 180 -27.71 2.13 5.77
CA CYS A 180 -29.15 2.05 5.72
C CYS A 180 -29.75 2.33 7.09
N LYS A 181 -30.54 3.39 7.19
CA LYS A 181 -31.19 3.88 8.43
C LYS A 181 -32.13 2.87 9.10
N PHE A 182 -32.58 1.83 8.37
CA PHE A 182 -33.53 0.84 8.89
C PHE A 182 -32.94 -0.51 9.28
N CYS A 183 -31.79 -0.88 8.70
CA CYS A 183 -31.26 -2.23 8.86
C CYS A 183 -29.74 -2.29 9.02
N GLY A 184 -29.05 -1.15 8.99
CA GLY A 184 -27.59 -1.08 9.13
C GLY A 184 -26.80 -1.63 7.94
N ALA A 185 -27.44 -1.97 6.82
CA ALA A 185 -26.73 -2.37 5.60
C ALA A 185 -25.75 -1.26 5.19
N LYS A 186 -24.52 -1.63 4.83
CA LYS A 186 -23.52 -0.69 4.34
C LYS A 186 -23.47 -0.75 2.81
N LYS A 187 -23.73 0.37 2.16
CA LYS A 187 -23.53 0.57 0.72
C LYS A 187 -22.20 1.28 0.50
N ARG A 188 -21.35 0.69 -0.33
CA ARG A 188 -20.05 1.24 -0.70
C ARG A 188 -20.03 1.40 -2.22
N GLU A 189 -19.73 2.60 -2.67
CA GLU A 189 -19.52 2.89 -4.09
C GLU A 189 -18.06 3.27 -4.30
N LYS A 190 -17.34 2.47 -5.09
CA LYS A 190 -15.97 2.79 -5.52
C LYS A 190 -15.82 2.46 -6.99
N GLY A 191 -15.36 3.45 -7.75
CA GLY A 191 -15.07 3.27 -9.17
C GLY A 191 -16.29 2.85 -10.00
N GLY A 192 -17.47 3.42 -9.70
CA GLY A 192 -18.73 3.11 -10.38
C GLY A 192 -19.40 1.79 -9.97
N LYS A 193 -18.81 1.02 -9.04
CA LYS A 193 -19.39 -0.23 -8.53
C LYS A 193 -19.99 -0.05 -7.14
N VAL A 194 -21.29 -0.31 -7.06
CA VAL A 194 -22.04 -0.33 -5.80
C VAL A 194 -22.03 -1.73 -5.20
N ILE A 195 -21.59 -1.84 -3.95
CA ILE A 195 -21.62 -3.07 -3.16
C ILE A 195 -22.42 -2.79 -1.89
N ILE A 196 -23.50 -3.56 -1.66
CA ILE A 196 -24.26 -3.54 -0.41
C ILE A 196 -23.89 -4.79 0.40
N ARG A 197 -23.54 -4.61 1.67
CA ARG A 197 -23.22 -5.71 2.60
C ARG A 197 -24.06 -5.62 3.87
N GLY A 198 -24.48 -6.77 4.37
CA GLY A 198 -25.29 -6.90 5.59
C GLY A 198 -26.74 -6.44 5.41
N GLY A 199 -27.43 -6.22 6.53
CA GLY A 199 -28.83 -5.79 6.55
C GLY A 199 -29.85 -6.92 6.52
N LYS A 200 -31.13 -6.55 6.37
CA LYS A 200 -32.26 -7.46 6.30
C LYS A 200 -32.68 -7.70 4.85
N LEU A 201 -32.96 -8.95 4.49
CA LEU A 201 -33.32 -9.38 3.13
C LEU A 201 -34.47 -8.57 2.50
N HIS A 202 -35.49 -8.24 3.29
CA HIS A 202 -36.68 -7.52 2.83
C HIS A 202 -36.67 -6.02 3.23
N CYS A 203 -35.49 -5.43 3.39
CA CYS A 203 -35.39 -4.00 3.64
C CYS A 203 -35.45 -3.22 2.31
N TYR A 204 -36.28 -2.18 2.24
CA TYR A 204 -36.33 -1.27 1.09
C TYR A 204 -35.13 -0.32 0.98
N HIS A 205 -34.21 -0.38 1.95
CA HIS A 205 -33.01 0.43 2.11
C HIS A 205 -33.17 1.95 1.93
N LYS A 206 -32.94 2.72 3.00
CA LYS A 206 -32.77 4.18 2.92
C LYS A 206 -31.40 4.57 3.46
N PHE A 207 -30.49 4.81 2.54
CA PHE A 207 -29.10 5.11 2.85
C PHE A 207 -28.94 6.55 3.37
N SER A 208 -28.05 6.72 4.35
CA SER A 208 -27.58 8.03 4.83
C SER A 208 -26.66 8.68 3.79
N PRO A 209 -26.31 9.97 3.95
CA PRO A 209 -25.14 10.51 3.30
C PRO A 209 -23.88 9.66 3.60
N PRO A 210 -22.89 9.63 2.70
CA PRO A 210 -21.66 8.89 2.91
C PRO A 210 -20.93 9.36 4.17
N ARG A 211 -20.36 8.40 4.91
CA ARG A 211 -19.54 8.64 6.08
C ARG A 211 -18.20 7.93 5.92
N GLY A 212 -17.12 8.60 6.33
CA GLY A 212 -15.80 7.99 6.40
C GLY A 212 -15.63 7.07 7.61
N GLU A 213 -14.95 5.96 7.40
CA GLU A 213 -14.34 5.14 8.45
C GLU A 213 -12.84 5.09 8.28
N PHE A 214 -12.15 4.86 9.39
CA PHE A 214 -10.77 4.41 9.36
C PHE A 214 -10.62 3.17 10.22
N GLU A 215 -9.66 2.34 9.84
CA GLU A 215 -9.16 1.22 10.62
C GLU A 215 -7.65 1.43 10.76
N PHE A 216 -7.14 1.36 12.00
CA PHE A 216 -5.75 1.62 12.31
C PHE A 216 -5.16 0.42 13.03
N LYS A 217 -4.13 -0.20 12.44
CA LYS A 217 -3.54 -1.45 12.94
C LYS A 217 -2.03 -1.33 13.05
N GLU A 218 -1.49 -1.72 14.20
CA GLU A 218 -0.06 -1.93 14.42
C GLU A 218 0.36 -3.35 14.03
N LEU A 219 1.49 -3.48 13.37
CA LEU A 219 2.06 -4.76 12.92
C LEU A 219 3.30 -5.12 13.73
N LYS A 220 3.20 -6.14 14.58
CA LYS A 220 4.19 -6.44 15.62
C LYS A 220 5.30 -7.40 15.19
N ASP A 221 5.00 -8.36 14.31
CA ASP A 221 5.88 -9.50 14.02
C ASP A 221 6.93 -9.17 12.94
N PHE A 222 7.78 -8.18 13.20
CA PHE A 222 8.74 -7.65 12.22
C PHE A 222 9.68 -8.72 11.67
N ASP A 223 10.32 -9.51 12.54
CA ASP A 223 11.33 -10.50 12.13
C ASP A 223 10.72 -11.58 11.21
N HIS A 224 9.51 -12.03 11.52
CA HIS A 224 8.80 -12.99 10.67
C HIS A 224 8.40 -12.38 9.32
N ASP A 225 7.92 -11.14 9.33
CA ASP A 225 7.50 -10.45 8.11
C ASP A 225 8.67 -10.14 7.17
N ILE A 226 9.83 -9.72 7.71
CA ILE A 226 11.00 -9.42 6.87
C ILE A 226 11.58 -10.71 6.25
N ASP A 227 11.63 -11.80 7.00
CA ASP A 227 12.04 -13.12 6.47
C ASP A 227 11.10 -13.57 5.35
N GLY A 228 9.78 -13.42 5.56
CA GLY A 228 8.77 -13.69 4.55
C GLY A 228 8.96 -12.85 3.28
N PHE A 229 9.26 -11.56 3.44
CA PHE A 229 9.55 -10.66 2.31
C PHE A 229 10.79 -11.10 1.52
N ILE A 230 11.89 -11.46 2.21
CA ILE A 230 13.10 -11.96 1.56
C ILE A 230 12.83 -13.28 0.82
N GLY A 231 12.00 -14.16 1.38
CA GLY A 231 11.50 -15.36 0.70
C GLY A 231 10.73 -15.03 -0.59
N ALA A 232 9.76 -14.11 -0.51
CA ALA A 232 9.01 -13.64 -1.67
C ALA A 232 9.91 -13.02 -2.75
N LYS A 233 10.94 -12.26 -2.33
CA LYS A 233 11.94 -11.70 -3.24
C LYS A 233 12.70 -12.77 -4.01
N ARG A 234 13.16 -13.82 -3.33
CA ARG A 234 13.87 -14.94 -3.98
C ARG A 234 12.97 -15.62 -5.03
N LEU A 235 11.70 -15.83 -4.71
CA LEU A 235 10.72 -16.39 -5.64
C LEU A 235 10.48 -15.46 -6.84
N TRP A 236 10.31 -14.16 -6.59
CA TRP A 236 10.15 -13.15 -7.64
C TRP A 236 11.37 -13.10 -8.57
N GLU A 237 12.59 -13.16 -8.02
CA GLU A 237 13.82 -13.21 -8.81
C GLU A 237 13.91 -14.48 -9.66
N TRP A 238 13.56 -15.63 -9.09
CA TRP A 238 13.52 -16.91 -9.82
C TRP A 238 12.55 -16.85 -11.00
N TYR A 239 11.36 -16.28 -10.79
CA TYR A 239 10.35 -16.12 -11.84
C TYR A 239 10.81 -15.17 -12.96
N ASN A 240 11.53 -14.10 -12.60
CA ASN A 240 11.97 -13.05 -13.54
C ASN A 240 13.43 -13.20 -14.02
N LYS A 241 14.07 -14.35 -13.79
CA LYS A 241 15.50 -14.59 -14.07
C LYS A 241 15.96 -14.21 -15.47
N SER A 242 15.13 -14.42 -16.50
CA SER A 242 15.46 -14.10 -17.89
C SER A 242 15.56 -12.60 -18.16
N GLN A 243 14.69 -11.80 -17.53
CA GLN A 243 14.72 -10.34 -17.61
C GLN A 243 15.88 -9.79 -16.78
N LEU A 244 16.07 -10.30 -15.56
CA LEU A 244 17.12 -9.86 -14.65
C LEU A 244 18.54 -10.07 -15.22
N LYS A 245 18.77 -11.17 -15.96
CA LYS A 245 20.05 -11.41 -16.67
C LYS A 245 20.42 -10.34 -17.69
N GLN A 246 19.43 -9.64 -18.25
CA GLN A 246 19.64 -8.59 -19.26
C GLN A 246 19.90 -7.23 -18.62
N ILE A 247 19.74 -7.09 -17.30
CA ILE A 247 19.98 -5.84 -16.57
C ILE A 247 21.42 -5.86 -16.07
N GLU A 248 22.31 -5.12 -16.74
CA GLU A 248 23.74 -5.08 -16.43
C GLU A 248 24.01 -4.61 -15.00
N ASN A 249 23.28 -3.58 -14.56
CA ASN A 249 23.38 -3.00 -13.23
C ASN A 249 22.49 -3.72 -12.20
N TYR A 250 22.00 -4.93 -12.48
CA TYR A 250 21.39 -5.79 -11.47
C TYR A 250 22.47 -6.60 -10.76
N PRO A 251 22.72 -6.40 -9.47
CA PRO A 251 23.97 -6.86 -8.88
C PRO A 251 24.12 -8.41 -8.77
N LYS A 252 23.10 -9.21 -9.14
CA LYS A 252 23.16 -10.70 -9.17
C LYS A 252 23.60 -11.27 -10.52
N THR A 253 23.79 -10.46 -11.55
CA THR A 253 24.15 -10.95 -12.90
C THR A 253 25.48 -11.75 -12.89
N LYS A 254 26.38 -11.49 -11.93
CA LYS A 254 27.63 -12.28 -11.73
C LYS A 254 27.46 -13.65 -11.05
N ILE A 255 26.38 -13.88 -10.28
CA ILE A 255 26.11 -15.18 -9.61
C ILE A 255 25.33 -16.12 -10.53
N ILE A 256 24.49 -15.55 -11.41
CA ILE A 256 23.68 -16.35 -12.33
C ILE A 256 24.54 -16.94 -13.48
N GLN A 257 25.70 -16.34 -13.77
CA GLN A 257 26.67 -16.89 -14.74
C GLN A 257 27.46 -18.10 -14.20
N SER A 258 27.58 -18.30 -12.88
CA SER A 258 28.34 -19.41 -12.29
C SER A 258 27.49 -20.65 -11.96
N LEU A 259 26.22 -20.66 -12.34
CA LEU A 259 25.27 -21.76 -12.12
C LEU A 259 24.78 -22.39 -13.44
N LEU A 260 25.50 -22.12 -14.53
CA LEU A 260 25.43 -22.79 -15.84
C LEU A 260 26.83 -23.28 -16.19
#